data_AF-A0A6G6KC79-F1
#
_entry.id   AF-A0A6G6KC79-F1
#
_cell.length_a   1.000
_cell.length_b   1.000
_cell.length_c   1.000
_cell.angle_alpha   90.00
_cell.angle_beta   90.00
_cell.angle_gamma   90.00
#
_symmetry.space_group_name_H-M   'P 1'
#
loop_
_entity.id
_entity.type
_entity.pdbx_description
1 polymer ?
#
loop_
_entity_poly.entity_id
_entity_poly.type
_entity_poly.pdbx_seq_one_letter_code
_entity_poly.pdbx_strand_id
1 'polypeptide(L)'
;MKKQFADYTWLAGNHGGKGSLWQGPDHLLVVEAKGLVMALSEVYRRLDYKNVQALTLTETRRYTWMGLLLGLGALFFGVLTWATREQEVFYPLSLALPAALLVILLTVHLARGRTCACTLQTAVQVLRLKPLTRVQTAQPVIEQLEALCMEHQKGLAVVEMGAAAAAAAAAAGHMATFAPRYASAAGLKPRWAGSTWVLAAGLLSLGWAMVLAGELFVDGLFFTVISMLVGGASAVMAIVALVRANQFKIPVALAGSLWGGLVMHLAAAVALFAVGVAATAKSVTQRSALEIIERNEHASEDLFAYLAAARFEEAGALGWALLALALVLAACGVVQLVYAPQRKGGADEPVTTAPPAAPPPMS
;
A
#
# COMPACT_ATOMS: atom_id res chain seq x y z
N MET A 1 18.12 -25.07 8.90
CA MET A 1 18.33 -23.64 9.24
C MET A 1 18.59 -23.37 10.73
N LYS A 2 17.93 -24.03 11.71
CA LYS A 2 18.11 -23.70 13.15
C LYS A 2 19.55 -23.77 13.70
N LYS A 3 20.45 -24.61 13.14
CA LYS A 3 21.83 -24.75 13.63
C LYS A 3 22.77 -23.59 13.25
N GLN A 4 22.46 -22.80 12.22
CA GLN A 4 23.34 -21.71 11.75
C GLN A 4 23.15 -20.40 12.52
N PHE A 5 22.16 -20.32 13.42
CA PHE A 5 21.85 -19.13 14.21
C PHE A 5 22.16 -19.28 15.70
N ALA A 6 22.94 -20.29 16.10
CA ALA A 6 23.24 -20.55 17.51
C ALA A 6 23.97 -19.36 18.18
N ASP A 7 24.82 -18.67 17.43
CA ASP A 7 25.62 -17.53 17.92
C ASP A 7 24.93 -16.17 17.72
N TYR A 8 23.68 -16.16 17.27
CA TYR A 8 22.96 -14.93 16.94
C TYR A 8 21.86 -14.64 17.97
N THR A 9 21.89 -13.42 18.49
CA THR A 9 20.83 -12.90 19.34
C THR A 9 19.82 -12.13 18.49
N TRP A 10 18.54 -12.49 18.54
CA TRP A 10 17.50 -11.76 17.85
C TRP A 10 17.30 -10.37 18.48
N LEU A 11 17.34 -9.31 17.67
CA LEU A 11 17.13 -7.93 18.12
C LEU A 11 15.72 -7.43 17.82
N ALA A 12 15.26 -7.60 16.57
CA ALA A 12 13.99 -7.05 16.14
C ALA A 12 13.43 -7.71 14.87
N GLY A 13 12.13 -7.47 14.62
CA GLY A 13 11.45 -7.86 13.39
C GLY A 13 10.65 -9.15 13.49
N ASN A 14 10.33 -9.73 12.35
CA ASN A 14 9.65 -11.01 12.28
C ASN A 14 10.20 -11.80 11.09
N HIS A 15 10.02 -13.12 11.10
CA HIS A 15 10.48 -13.97 9.99
C HIS A 15 9.62 -13.79 8.71
N GLY A 16 8.82 -12.71 8.65
CA GLY A 16 7.92 -12.40 7.54
C GLY A 16 8.46 -11.28 6.64
N GLY A 17 7.57 -10.71 5.81
CA GLY A 17 7.94 -9.77 4.73
C GLY A 17 8.65 -8.46 5.14
N LYS A 18 8.81 -8.16 6.42
CA LYS A 18 9.57 -6.99 6.91
C LYS A 18 11.05 -7.28 7.20
N GLY A 19 11.41 -8.56 7.25
CA GLY A 19 12.74 -9.00 7.64
C GLY A 19 12.97 -9.03 9.15
N SER A 20 14.16 -9.47 9.52
CA SER A 20 14.60 -9.58 10.92
C SER A 20 16.02 -9.10 11.09
N LEU A 21 16.34 -8.67 12.30
CA LEU A 21 17.64 -8.15 12.70
C LEU A 21 18.24 -9.05 13.77
N TRP A 22 19.48 -9.48 13.57
CA TRP A 22 20.18 -10.40 14.44
C TRP A 22 21.56 -9.86 14.77
N GLN A 23 21.90 -9.84 16.05
CA GLN A 23 23.22 -9.49 16.56
C GLN A 23 24.10 -10.74 16.53
N GLY A 24 25.19 -10.68 15.78
CA GLY A 24 26.33 -11.59 15.94
C GLY A 24 27.41 -10.98 16.86
N PRO A 25 28.52 -11.69 17.10
CA PRO A 25 29.60 -11.25 17.99
C PRO A 25 30.26 -9.93 17.55
N ASP A 26 30.59 -9.83 16.26
CA ASP A 26 31.37 -8.72 15.66
C ASP A 26 30.59 -7.97 14.57
N HIS A 27 29.37 -8.41 14.27
CA HIS A 27 28.58 -7.91 13.16
C HIS A 27 27.08 -7.97 13.41
N LEU A 28 26.36 -7.16 12.63
CA LEU A 28 24.92 -7.15 12.51
C LEU A 28 24.50 -7.92 11.27
N LEU A 29 23.62 -8.90 11.44
CA LEU A 29 23.00 -9.62 10.34
C LEU A 29 21.60 -9.07 10.07
N VAL A 30 21.44 -8.46 8.90
CA VAL A 30 20.17 -7.95 8.41
C VAL A 30 19.58 -8.94 7.43
N VAL A 31 18.43 -9.51 7.77
CA VAL A 31 17.68 -10.42 6.91
C VAL A 31 16.56 -9.63 6.28
N GLU A 32 16.67 -9.34 4.98
CA GLU A 32 15.63 -8.65 4.22
C GLU A 32 14.76 -9.66 3.47
N ALA A 33 13.51 -9.80 3.89
CA ALA A 33 12.51 -10.51 3.08
C ALA A 33 12.04 -9.63 1.91
N LYS A 34 12.03 -10.21 0.71
CA LYS A 34 11.33 -9.65 -0.46
C LYS A 34 10.06 -10.47 -0.71
N GLY A 35 8.92 -9.79 -0.65
CA GLY A 35 7.59 -10.38 -0.84
C GLY A 35 6.49 -9.50 -0.28
N LEU A 36 5.22 -9.71 -0.70
CA LEU A 36 4.08 -8.94 -0.22
C LEU A 36 3.49 -9.53 1.07
N VAL A 37 3.17 -10.82 1.03
CA VAL A 37 2.47 -11.53 2.12
C VAL A 37 3.36 -12.66 2.68
N MET A 38 4.07 -13.39 1.81
CA MET A 38 5.09 -14.36 2.17
C MET A 38 6.46 -13.92 1.66
N ALA A 39 7.51 -14.21 2.42
CA ALA A 39 8.90 -13.97 2.03
C ALA A 39 9.30 -14.97 0.94
N LEU A 40 9.25 -14.55 -0.34
CA LEU A 40 9.58 -15.43 -1.47
C LEU A 40 11.09 -15.52 -1.70
N SER A 41 11.82 -14.47 -1.35
CA SER A 41 13.28 -14.48 -1.37
C SER A 41 13.81 -13.67 -0.20
N GLU A 42 14.80 -14.21 0.49
CA GLU A 42 15.47 -13.55 1.60
C GLU A 42 16.87 -13.13 1.18
N VAL A 43 17.25 -11.90 1.51
CA VAL A 43 18.59 -11.37 1.27
C VAL A 43 19.26 -11.16 2.61
N TYR A 44 20.39 -11.82 2.80
CA TYR A 44 21.18 -11.77 4.03
C TYR A 44 22.33 -10.79 3.83
N ARG A 45 22.41 -9.78 4.68
CA ARG A 45 23.48 -8.78 4.68
C ARG A 45 24.18 -8.79 6.02
N ARG A 46 25.48 -9.09 6.00
CA ARG A 46 26.37 -8.94 7.17
C ARG A 46 26.98 -7.55 7.16
N LEU A 47 26.93 -6.86 8.30
CA LEU A 47 27.48 -5.52 8.49
C LEU A 47 28.36 -5.52 9.73
N ASP A 48 29.66 -5.32 9.56
CA ASP A 48 30.58 -5.30 10.70
C ASP A 48 30.42 -4.01 11.51
N TYR A 49 30.40 -4.10 12.84
CA TYR A 49 30.19 -2.93 13.72
C TYR A 49 31.27 -1.86 13.54
N LYS A 50 32.51 -2.28 13.25
CA LYS A 50 33.64 -1.38 12.95
C LYS A 50 33.44 -0.48 11.73
N ASN A 51 32.55 -0.87 10.81
CA ASN A 51 32.31 -0.17 9.54
C ASN A 51 31.04 0.70 9.56
N VAL A 52 30.29 0.69 10.67
CA VAL A 52 29.09 1.52 10.83
C VAL A 52 29.50 2.95 11.14
N GLN A 53 29.14 3.87 10.25
CA GLN A 53 29.51 5.29 10.37
C GLN A 53 28.40 6.10 11.04
N ALA A 54 27.13 5.79 10.75
CA ALA A 54 26.01 6.50 11.32
C ALA A 54 24.78 5.60 11.45
N LEU A 55 24.02 5.81 12.53
CA LEU A 55 22.68 5.29 12.74
C LEU A 55 21.74 6.49 12.82
N THR A 56 20.69 6.50 12.00
CA THR A 56 19.71 7.58 12.00
C THR A 56 18.32 7.03 12.24
N LEU A 57 17.57 7.73 13.09
CA LEU A 57 16.17 7.46 13.38
C LEU A 57 15.36 8.67 12.93
N THR A 58 14.53 8.48 11.90
CA THR A 58 13.68 9.57 11.39
C THR A 58 12.22 9.21 11.59
N GLU A 59 11.46 10.10 12.22
CA GLU A 59 10.02 9.95 12.36
C GLU A 59 9.32 10.14 11.01
N THR A 60 8.30 9.32 10.77
CA THR A 60 7.58 9.35 9.49
C THR A 60 6.19 9.94 9.69
N ARG A 61 5.76 10.82 8.77
CA ARG A 61 4.38 11.35 8.72
C ARG A 61 3.32 10.27 8.46
N ARG A 62 3.72 9.02 8.21
CA ARG A 62 2.81 7.91 7.93
C ARG A 62 1.90 7.61 9.12
N TYR A 63 2.39 7.78 10.35
CA TYR A 63 1.61 7.55 11.56
C TYR A 63 0.38 8.44 11.62
N THR A 64 0.57 9.75 11.41
CA THR A 64 -0.49 10.75 11.45
C THR A 64 -1.49 10.56 10.32
N TRP A 65 -1.01 10.35 9.08
CA TRP A 65 -1.91 10.09 7.95
C TRP A 65 -2.76 8.82 8.11
N MET A 66 -2.17 7.73 8.60
CA MET A 66 -2.91 6.49 8.83
C MET A 66 -3.91 6.63 9.97
N GLY A 67 -3.53 7.32 11.06
CA GLY A 67 -4.43 7.61 12.17
C GLY A 67 -5.61 8.48 11.74
N LEU A 68 -5.34 9.53 10.95
CA LEU A 68 -6.37 10.40 10.39
C LEU A 68 -7.34 9.62 9.49
N LEU A 69 -6.82 8.77 8.60
CA LEU A 69 -7.65 7.97 7.69
C LEU A 69 -8.55 6.99 8.46
N LEU A 70 -7.99 6.28 9.45
CA LEU A 70 -8.76 5.36 10.30
C LEU A 70 -9.80 6.11 11.13
N GLY A 71 -9.45 7.27 11.68
CA GLY A 71 -10.35 8.12 12.46
C GLY A 71 -11.50 8.68 11.63
N LEU A 72 -11.22 9.20 10.44
CA LEU A 72 -12.25 9.69 9.51
C LEU A 72 -13.17 8.56 9.04
N GLY A 73 -12.63 7.38 8.74
CA GLY A 73 -13.43 6.21 8.40
C GLY A 73 -14.35 5.78 9.54
N ALA A 74 -13.81 5.67 10.77
CA ALA A 74 -14.60 5.33 11.95
C ALA A 74 -15.70 6.35 12.22
N LEU A 75 -15.39 7.65 12.12
CA LEU A 75 -16.35 8.74 12.27
C LEU A 75 -17.45 8.66 11.22
N PHE A 76 -17.09 8.45 9.95
CA PHE A 76 -18.04 8.34 8.84
C PHE A 76 -19.05 7.23 9.07
N PHE A 77 -18.59 5.99 9.34
CA PHE A 77 -19.49 4.88 9.61
C PHE A 77 -20.27 5.05 10.92
N GLY A 78 -19.68 5.68 11.94
CA GLY A 78 -20.37 5.98 13.19
C GLY A 78 -21.52 6.97 13.01
N VAL A 79 -21.31 8.04 12.23
CA VAL A 79 -22.35 9.02 11.90
C VAL A 79 -23.46 8.37 11.07
N LEU A 80 -23.12 7.53 10.09
CA LEU A 80 -24.13 6.80 9.31
C LEU A 80 -24.95 5.84 10.18
N THR A 81 -24.29 5.08 11.06
CA THR A 81 -24.96 4.18 12.01
C THR A 81 -25.95 4.94 12.89
N TRP A 82 -25.56 6.12 13.39
CA TRP A 82 -26.43 6.98 14.19
C TRP A 82 -27.60 7.53 13.38
N ALA A 83 -27.37 7.96 12.13
CA ALA A 83 -28.39 8.49 11.25
C ALA A 83 -29.46 7.45 10.87
N THR A 84 -29.08 6.17 10.79
CA THR A 84 -30.00 5.07 10.44
C THR A 84 -30.55 4.34 11.67
N ARG A 85 -30.37 4.87 12.89
CA ARG A 85 -30.73 4.15 14.13
C ARG A 85 -32.23 3.89 14.31
N GLU A 86 -33.08 4.72 13.70
CA GLU A 86 -34.55 4.59 13.77
C GLU A 86 -35.10 3.65 12.69
N GLN A 87 -34.23 3.13 11.81
CA GLN A 87 -34.61 2.15 10.79
C GLN A 87 -34.52 0.72 11.34
N GLU A 88 -34.93 -0.25 10.52
CA GLU A 88 -34.79 -1.68 10.83
C GLU A 88 -33.40 -2.02 11.36
N VAL A 89 -33.34 -2.86 12.39
CA VAL A 89 -32.13 -3.20 13.17
C VAL A 89 -30.95 -3.62 12.28
N PHE A 90 -31.24 -4.21 11.12
CA PHE A 90 -30.23 -4.64 10.16
C PHE A 90 -29.35 -3.49 9.64
N TYR A 91 -29.91 -2.32 9.32
CA TYR A 91 -29.15 -1.18 8.77
C TYR A 91 -28.09 -0.64 9.74
N PRO A 92 -28.44 -0.20 10.96
CA PRO A 92 -27.43 0.26 11.91
C PRO A 92 -26.45 -0.85 12.29
N LEU A 93 -26.88 -2.11 12.37
CA LEU A 93 -25.97 -3.22 12.68
C LEU A 93 -24.91 -3.42 11.58
N SER A 94 -25.32 -3.38 10.31
CA SER A 94 -24.41 -3.53 9.17
C SER A 94 -23.35 -2.41 9.08
N LEU A 95 -23.69 -1.20 9.53
CA LEU A 95 -22.79 -0.04 9.57
C LEU A 95 -21.96 0.03 10.88
N ALA A 96 -22.51 -0.47 11.98
CA ALA A 96 -21.83 -0.51 13.27
C ALA A 96 -20.61 -1.45 13.26
N LEU A 97 -20.70 -2.59 12.57
CA LEU A 97 -19.61 -3.56 12.47
C LEU A 97 -18.31 -2.97 11.87
N PRO A 98 -18.31 -2.35 10.68
CA PRO A 98 -17.11 -1.71 10.14
C PRO A 98 -16.66 -0.51 10.98
N ALA A 99 -17.59 0.26 11.57
CA ALA A 99 -17.22 1.34 12.50
C ALA A 99 -16.42 0.80 13.70
N ALA A 100 -16.93 -0.24 14.36
CA ALA A 100 -16.29 -0.88 15.51
C ALA A 100 -14.93 -1.45 15.14
N LEU A 101 -14.81 -2.14 13.99
CA LEU A 101 -13.53 -2.66 13.50
C LEU A 101 -12.51 -1.54 13.29
N LEU A 102 -12.91 -0.42 12.66
CA LEU A 102 -12.02 0.72 12.44
C LEU A 102 -11.57 1.37 13.75
N VAL A 103 -12.46 1.46 14.76
CA VAL A 103 -12.10 1.94 16.10
C VAL A 103 -11.08 1.01 16.76
N ILE A 104 -11.26 -0.31 16.68
CA ILE A 104 -10.29 -1.28 17.20
C ILE A 104 -8.94 -1.11 16.50
N LEU A 105 -8.91 -1.03 15.16
CA LEU A 105 -7.68 -0.83 14.40
C LEU A 105 -7.00 0.50 14.72
N LEU A 106 -7.77 1.57 14.89
CA LEU A 106 -7.26 2.88 15.31
C LEU A 106 -6.63 2.78 16.70
N THR A 107 -7.31 2.15 17.64
CA THR A 107 -6.84 1.97 19.02
C THR A 107 -5.53 1.19 19.03
N VAL A 108 -5.45 0.08 18.30
CA VAL A 108 -4.21 -0.71 18.16
C VAL A 108 -3.10 0.10 17.48
N HIS A 109 -3.42 0.94 16.48
CA HIS A 109 -2.45 1.79 15.80
C HIS A 109 -1.88 2.87 16.71
N LEU A 110 -2.73 3.49 17.54
CA LEU A 110 -2.35 4.48 18.55
C LEU A 110 -1.51 3.84 19.66
N ALA A 111 -1.95 2.69 20.19
CA ALA A 111 -1.24 1.96 21.24
C ALA A 111 0.18 1.53 20.82
N ARG A 112 0.39 1.21 19.53
CA ARG A 112 1.70 0.87 18.97
C ARG A 112 2.67 2.06 18.82
N GLY A 113 2.20 3.28 19.04
CA GLY A 113 3.02 4.49 19.00
C GLY A 113 3.48 4.92 17.60
N ARG A 114 4.33 5.95 17.56
CA ARG A 114 4.74 6.66 16.32
C ARG A 114 5.56 5.77 15.39
N THR A 115 5.41 5.94 14.08
CA THR A 115 6.18 5.19 13.07
C THR A 115 7.48 5.90 12.73
N CYS A 116 8.58 5.15 12.61
CA CYS A 116 9.90 5.65 12.25
C CYS A 116 10.48 4.89 11.04
N ALA A 117 11.54 5.46 10.48
CA ALA A 117 12.45 4.81 9.57
C ALA A 117 13.85 4.86 10.19
N CYS A 118 14.47 3.71 10.38
CA CYS A 118 15.86 3.62 10.79
C CYS A 118 16.74 3.35 9.57
N THR A 119 17.83 4.11 9.43
CA THR A 119 18.86 3.84 8.41
C THR A 119 20.23 3.74 9.04
N LEU A 120 21.03 2.81 8.52
CA LEU A 120 22.39 2.51 8.93
C LEU A 120 23.29 2.82 7.73
N GLN A 121 24.28 3.68 7.95
CA GLN A 121 25.26 4.05 6.94
C GLN A 121 26.59 3.38 7.23
N THR A 122 27.17 2.75 6.20
CA THR A 122 28.56 2.30 6.18
C THR A 122 29.33 3.10 5.13
N ALA A 123 30.65 2.89 5.06
CA ALA A 123 31.49 3.50 4.03
C ALA A 123 31.04 3.21 2.59
N VAL A 124 30.31 2.11 2.37
CA VAL A 124 29.95 1.63 1.02
C VAL A 124 28.47 1.84 0.70
N GLN A 125 27.58 1.83 1.70
CA GLN A 125 26.14 1.86 1.45
C GLN A 125 25.33 2.45 2.62
N VAL A 126 24.16 3.00 2.28
CA VAL A 126 23.11 3.34 3.26
C VAL A 126 22.04 2.27 3.19
N LEU A 127 21.86 1.53 4.29
CA LEU A 127 20.89 0.45 4.42
C LEU A 127 19.72 0.88 5.32
N ARG A 128 18.49 0.64 4.86
CA ARG A 128 17.30 0.86 5.69
C ARG A 128 16.97 -0.38 6.52
N LEU A 129 16.94 -0.24 7.83
CA LEU A 129 16.57 -1.32 8.77
C LEU A 129 15.04 -1.46 8.84
N LYS A 130 14.46 -2.15 7.85
CA LYS A 130 13.01 -2.40 7.73
C LYS A 130 12.33 -3.02 8.96
N PRO A 131 12.99 -3.85 9.79
CA PRO A 131 12.39 -4.37 11.02
C PRO A 131 11.99 -3.27 12.02
N LEU A 132 12.73 -2.15 12.03
CA LEU A 132 12.57 -1.06 12.98
C LEU A 132 11.59 -0.01 12.43
N THR A 133 10.29 -0.23 12.66
CA THR A 133 9.21 0.63 12.10
C THR A 133 8.49 1.49 13.13
N ARG A 134 8.69 1.26 14.43
CA ARG A 134 8.04 2.00 15.52
C ARG A 134 9.11 2.54 16.45
N VAL A 135 8.94 3.80 16.90
CA VAL A 135 9.94 4.50 17.73
C VAL A 135 10.23 3.72 19.01
N GLN A 136 9.19 3.25 19.71
CA GLN A 136 9.31 2.50 20.96
C GLN A 136 10.16 1.22 20.85
N THR A 137 10.14 0.56 19.69
CA THR A 137 10.98 -0.63 19.45
C THR A 137 12.34 -0.26 18.86
N ALA A 138 12.39 0.77 18.02
CA ALA A 138 13.62 1.17 17.33
C ALA A 138 14.64 1.83 18.25
N GLN A 139 14.18 2.64 19.20
CA GLN A 139 15.05 3.39 20.11
C GLN A 139 15.95 2.48 20.96
N PRO A 140 15.45 1.51 21.74
CA PRO A 140 16.31 0.65 22.57
C PRO A 140 17.27 -0.19 21.71
N VAL A 141 16.85 -0.62 20.52
CA VAL A 141 17.71 -1.37 19.60
C VAL A 141 18.82 -0.49 19.04
N ILE A 142 18.54 0.78 18.72
CA ILE A 142 19.57 1.72 18.25
C ILE A 142 20.56 2.03 19.36
N GLU A 143 20.10 2.28 20.58
CA GLU A 143 20.98 2.51 21.75
C GLU A 143 21.91 1.31 22.00
N GLN A 144 21.38 0.09 21.87
CA GLN A 144 22.17 -1.14 21.97
C GLN A 144 23.19 -1.27 20.81
N LEU A 145 22.78 -1.00 19.57
CA LEU A 145 23.68 -1.05 18.41
C LEU A 145 24.77 0.01 18.49
N GLU A 146 24.44 1.20 19.00
CA GLU A 146 25.38 2.29 19.21
C GLU A 146 26.46 1.88 20.20
N ALA A 147 26.09 1.30 21.34
CA ALA A 147 27.04 0.78 22.33
C ALA A 147 28.00 -0.27 21.72
N LEU A 148 27.48 -1.22 20.93
CA LEU A 148 28.28 -2.24 20.26
C LEU A 148 29.22 -1.65 19.20
N CYS A 149 28.75 -0.66 18.45
CA CYS A 149 29.59 0.06 17.48
C CYS A 149 30.72 0.80 18.19
N MET A 150 30.42 1.54 19.26
CA MET A 150 31.43 2.24 20.04
C MET A 150 32.47 1.26 20.59
N GLU A 151 32.04 0.12 21.15
CA GLU A 151 32.95 -0.90 21.68
C GLU A 151 33.93 -1.43 20.61
N HIS A 152 33.43 -1.78 19.43
CA HIS A 152 34.25 -2.31 18.33
C HIS A 152 35.10 -1.25 17.61
N GLN A 153 34.79 0.04 17.81
CA GLN A 153 35.52 1.16 17.23
C GLN A 153 36.54 1.77 18.20
N LYS A 154 36.58 1.33 19.47
CA LYS A 154 37.62 1.73 20.43
C LYS A 154 39.00 1.40 19.86
N GLY A 155 39.81 2.44 19.63
CA GLY A 155 41.17 2.31 19.09
C GLY A 155 41.31 2.61 17.60
N LEU A 156 40.21 2.85 16.87
CA LEU A 156 40.29 3.43 15.53
C LEU A 156 40.65 4.92 15.65
N ALA A 157 41.66 5.36 14.90
CA ALA A 157 42.02 6.77 14.86
C ALA A 157 40.83 7.59 14.34
N VAL A 158 40.37 8.54 15.14
CA VAL A 158 39.35 9.51 14.73
C VAL A 158 39.98 10.36 13.63
N VAL A 159 39.64 10.08 12.38
CA VAL A 159 40.01 10.95 11.26
C VAL A 159 39.24 12.25 11.46
N GLU A 160 39.95 13.35 11.70
CA GLU A 160 39.33 14.65 11.91
C GLU A 160 38.41 14.99 10.73
N MET A 161 37.14 15.25 11.02
CA MET A 161 36.08 15.49 10.04
C MET A 161 36.43 16.60 9.03
N GLY A 162 37.30 17.56 9.41
CA GLY A 162 37.74 18.65 8.53
C GLY A 162 38.59 18.16 7.35
N ALA A 163 39.54 17.26 7.57
CA ALA A 163 40.40 16.73 6.52
C ALA A 163 39.66 15.76 5.59
N ALA A 164 38.76 14.95 6.15
CA ALA A 164 37.93 14.02 5.37
C ALA A 164 36.88 14.76 4.52
N ALA A 165 36.25 15.83 5.03
CA ALA A 165 35.33 16.65 4.26
C ALA A 165 36.03 17.39 3.11
N ALA A 166 37.24 17.91 3.35
CA ALA A 166 38.06 18.54 2.32
C ALA A 166 38.53 17.53 1.25
N ALA A 167 38.96 16.33 1.65
CA ALA A 167 39.33 15.26 0.74
C ALA A 167 38.14 14.72 -0.07
N ALA A 168 36.96 14.59 0.54
CA ALA A 168 35.73 14.21 -0.14
C ALA A 168 35.26 15.27 -1.14
N ALA A 169 35.38 16.56 -0.81
CA ALA A 169 35.11 17.66 -1.72
C ALA A 169 36.09 17.68 -2.91
N ALA A 170 37.37 17.39 -2.66
CA ALA A 170 38.39 17.28 -3.71
C ALA A 170 38.17 16.04 -4.61
N ALA A 171 37.80 14.90 -4.04
CA ALA A 171 37.51 13.67 -4.78
C ALA A 171 36.20 13.74 -5.60
N ALA A 172 35.21 14.50 -5.11
CA ALA A 172 33.98 14.78 -5.86
C ALA A 172 34.24 15.52 -7.18
N GLY A 173 35.35 16.27 -7.29
CA GLY A 173 35.79 16.90 -8.53
C GLY A 173 36.35 15.93 -9.58
N HIS A 174 36.83 14.75 -9.18
CA HIS A 174 37.46 13.76 -10.07
C HIS A 174 36.57 12.55 -10.42
N MET A 175 35.48 12.30 -9.68
CA MET A 175 34.55 11.19 -9.93
C MET A 175 33.29 11.58 -10.74
N ALA A 176 33.36 12.63 -11.56
CA ALA A 176 32.21 13.13 -12.33
C ALA A 176 31.62 12.16 -13.38
N THR A 177 32.20 10.98 -13.61
CA THR A 177 31.77 10.06 -14.69
C THR A 177 31.31 8.67 -14.25
N PHE A 178 31.49 8.27 -12.99
CA PHE A 178 30.89 7.04 -12.47
C PHE A 178 29.65 7.38 -11.65
N ALA A 179 28.55 7.69 -12.34
CA ALA A 179 27.25 7.81 -11.71
C ALA A 179 26.93 6.49 -10.98
N PRO A 180 26.92 6.45 -9.64
CA PRO A 180 26.54 5.23 -8.95
C PRO A 180 25.09 4.95 -9.33
N ARG A 181 24.79 3.75 -9.84
CA ARG A 181 23.41 3.23 -9.99
C ARG A 181 22.63 3.19 -8.66
N TYR A 182 23.21 3.70 -7.55
CA TYR A 182 22.62 3.85 -6.23
C TYR A 182 22.24 5.30 -5.89
N ALA A 183 21.91 6.11 -6.88
CA ALA A 183 21.23 7.40 -6.69
C ALA A 183 19.77 7.24 -6.20
N SER A 184 19.53 6.42 -5.16
CA SER A 184 18.43 6.68 -4.22
C SER A 184 18.83 7.72 -3.16
N ALA A 185 20.06 8.26 -3.24
CA ALA A 185 20.64 9.17 -2.25
C ALA A 185 20.09 10.61 -2.26
N ALA A 186 19.09 10.95 -3.09
CA ALA A 186 18.56 12.33 -3.17
C ALA A 186 17.03 12.42 -3.33
N GLY A 187 16.26 11.48 -2.78
CA GLY A 187 14.79 11.56 -2.83
C GLY A 187 14.17 11.43 -4.25
N LEU A 188 14.99 11.18 -5.28
CA LEU A 188 14.52 10.95 -6.63
C LEU A 188 13.88 9.55 -6.71
N LYS A 189 12.57 9.52 -6.97
CA LYS A 189 11.85 8.26 -7.17
C LYS A 189 12.38 7.54 -8.44
N PRO A 190 12.59 6.21 -8.41
CA PRO A 190 13.01 5.45 -9.58
C PRO A 190 12.01 5.61 -10.74
N ARG A 191 12.49 5.52 -11.98
CA ARG A 191 11.61 5.53 -13.18
C ARG A 191 10.66 4.33 -13.13
N TRP A 192 9.43 4.53 -13.62
CA TRP A 192 8.44 3.46 -13.73
C TRP A 192 8.93 2.34 -14.66
N ALA A 193 8.86 1.09 -14.19
CA ALA A 193 9.29 -0.11 -14.93
C ALA A 193 8.14 -1.11 -15.19
N GLY A 194 6.89 -0.66 -15.00
CA GLY A 194 5.72 -1.55 -15.01
C GLY A 194 5.49 -2.25 -13.66
N SER A 195 4.28 -2.75 -13.46
CA SER A 195 3.90 -3.42 -12.21
C SER A 195 2.77 -4.41 -12.43
N THR A 196 2.96 -5.64 -11.94
CA THR A 196 1.90 -6.65 -11.90
C THR A 196 0.69 -6.20 -11.07
N TRP A 197 0.88 -5.31 -10.09
CA TRP A 197 -0.22 -4.74 -9.31
C TRP A 197 -1.10 -3.81 -10.15
N VAL A 198 -0.49 -3.01 -11.04
CA VAL A 198 -1.22 -2.15 -11.97
C VAL A 198 -1.92 -3.00 -13.04
N LEU A 199 -1.31 -4.10 -13.49
CA LEU A 199 -1.97 -5.07 -14.37
C LEU A 199 -3.24 -5.63 -13.73
N ALA A 200 -3.12 -6.15 -12.50
CA ALA A 200 -4.23 -6.76 -11.79
C ALA A 200 -5.33 -5.74 -11.47
N ALA A 201 -4.97 -4.51 -11.08
CA ALA A 201 -5.94 -3.43 -10.88
C ALA A 201 -6.67 -3.07 -12.19
N GLY A 202 -5.96 -3.03 -13.32
CA GLY A 202 -6.56 -2.76 -14.63
C GLY A 202 -7.55 -3.84 -15.05
N LEU A 203 -7.18 -5.12 -14.90
CA LEU A 203 -8.05 -6.26 -15.20
C LEU A 203 -9.29 -6.29 -14.31
N LEU A 204 -9.14 -6.07 -13.00
CA LEU A 204 -10.28 -6.03 -12.08
C LEU A 204 -11.18 -4.82 -12.30
N SER A 205 -10.61 -3.66 -12.64
CA SER A 205 -11.41 -2.47 -12.98
C SER A 205 -12.27 -2.70 -14.23
N LEU A 206 -11.71 -3.37 -15.25
CA LEU A 206 -12.48 -3.78 -16.44
C LEU A 206 -13.54 -4.83 -16.11
N GLY A 207 -13.17 -5.85 -15.36
CA GLY A 207 -14.11 -6.89 -14.94
C GLY A 207 -15.27 -6.31 -14.14
N TRP A 208 -14.99 -5.42 -13.18
CA TRP A 208 -16.04 -4.77 -12.42
C TRP A 208 -16.86 -3.80 -13.26
N ALA A 209 -16.26 -3.03 -14.17
CA ALA A 209 -17.01 -2.18 -15.10
C ALA A 209 -18.01 -3.00 -15.94
N MET A 210 -17.62 -4.19 -16.41
CA MET A 210 -18.54 -5.09 -17.12
C MET A 210 -19.68 -5.58 -16.23
N VAL A 211 -19.38 -5.99 -14.99
CA VAL A 211 -20.40 -6.43 -14.04
C VAL A 211 -21.35 -5.28 -13.70
N LEU A 212 -20.82 -4.07 -13.45
CA LEU A 212 -21.60 -2.88 -13.16
C LEU A 212 -22.52 -2.48 -14.32
N ALA A 213 -22.06 -2.61 -15.57
CA ALA A 213 -22.92 -2.43 -16.74
C ALA A 213 -23.98 -3.53 -16.86
N GLY A 214 -23.64 -4.76 -16.47
CA GLY A 214 -24.56 -5.90 -16.44
C GLY A 214 -25.72 -5.74 -15.46
N GLU A 215 -25.57 -4.96 -14.39
CA GLU A 215 -26.63 -4.69 -13.40
C GLU A 215 -27.86 -4.03 -14.04
N LEU A 216 -27.71 -3.35 -15.19
CA LEU A 216 -28.87 -2.81 -15.92
C LEU A 216 -29.71 -3.89 -16.61
N PHE A 217 -29.12 -5.04 -16.92
CA PHE A 217 -29.72 -6.06 -17.80
C PHE A 217 -30.00 -7.38 -17.09
N VAL A 218 -29.30 -7.66 -16.00
CA VAL A 218 -29.38 -8.92 -15.27
C VAL A 218 -29.98 -8.66 -13.90
N ASP A 219 -31.22 -9.12 -13.73
CA ASP A 219 -31.91 -9.07 -12.45
C ASP A 219 -31.39 -10.20 -11.52
N GLY A 220 -31.29 -9.90 -10.23
CA GLY A 220 -31.14 -10.92 -9.19
C GLY A 220 -30.07 -10.63 -8.14
N LEU A 221 -30.40 -10.94 -6.89
CA LEU A 221 -29.55 -10.75 -5.72
C LEU A 221 -28.15 -11.37 -5.89
N PHE A 222 -28.06 -12.54 -6.53
CA PHE A 222 -26.78 -13.21 -6.77
C PHE A 222 -25.83 -12.36 -7.63
N PHE A 223 -26.36 -11.70 -8.67
CA PHE A 223 -25.56 -10.84 -9.53
C PHE A 223 -25.08 -9.60 -8.79
N THR A 224 -25.95 -8.97 -7.98
CA THR A 224 -25.59 -7.83 -7.12
C THR A 224 -24.53 -8.20 -6.08
N VAL A 225 -24.61 -9.39 -5.47
CA VAL A 225 -23.57 -9.88 -4.55
C VAL A 225 -22.23 -10.06 -5.27
N ILE A 226 -22.23 -10.65 -6.48
CA ILE A 226 -21.02 -10.76 -7.30
C ILE A 226 -20.44 -9.37 -7.60
N SER A 227 -21.29 -8.41 -7.99
CA SER A 227 -20.89 -7.03 -8.27
C SER A 227 -20.23 -6.36 -7.07
N MET A 228 -20.80 -6.52 -5.87
CA MET A 228 -20.19 -6.01 -4.63
C MET A 228 -18.84 -6.67 -4.34
N LEU A 229 -18.73 -7.99 -4.51
CA LEU A 229 -17.47 -8.72 -4.27
C LEU A 229 -16.37 -8.33 -5.26
N VAL A 230 -16.69 -8.30 -6.56
CA VAL A 230 -15.77 -7.91 -7.63
C VAL A 230 -15.39 -6.43 -7.50
N GLY A 231 -16.33 -5.56 -7.18
CA GLY A 231 -16.09 -4.14 -6.94
C GLY A 231 -15.22 -3.86 -5.73
N GLY A 232 -15.48 -4.56 -4.62
CA GLY A 232 -14.64 -4.50 -3.42
C GLY A 232 -13.22 -4.97 -3.69
N ALA A 233 -13.05 -6.11 -4.38
CA ALA A 233 -11.73 -6.61 -4.77
C ALA A 233 -11.00 -5.65 -5.71
N SER A 234 -11.71 -5.08 -6.69
CA SER A 234 -11.19 -4.07 -7.61
C SER A 234 -10.71 -2.82 -6.89
N ALA A 235 -11.51 -2.29 -5.95
CA ALA A 235 -11.16 -1.11 -5.16
C ALA A 235 -9.89 -1.34 -4.32
N VAL A 236 -9.80 -2.48 -3.62
CA VAL A 236 -8.61 -2.85 -2.84
C VAL A 236 -7.38 -2.91 -3.75
N MET A 237 -7.51 -3.52 -4.92
CA MET A 237 -6.40 -3.64 -5.87
C MET A 237 -5.99 -2.29 -6.48
N ALA A 238 -6.93 -1.40 -6.76
CA ALA A 238 -6.65 -0.03 -7.18
C ALA A 238 -5.84 0.74 -6.10
N ILE A 239 -6.20 0.59 -4.82
CA ILE A 239 -5.44 1.19 -3.71
C ILE A 239 -4.03 0.60 -3.64
N VAL A 240 -3.88 -0.73 -3.71
CA VAL A 240 -2.56 -1.38 -3.69
C VAL A 240 -1.70 -0.90 -4.87
N ALA A 241 -2.27 -0.86 -6.08
CA ALA A 241 -1.61 -0.37 -7.28
C ALA A 241 -1.17 1.09 -7.12
N LEU A 242 -2.03 1.96 -6.59
CA LEU A 242 -1.73 3.37 -6.34
C LEU A 242 -0.58 3.54 -5.32
N VAL A 243 -0.62 2.83 -4.20
CA VAL A 243 0.43 2.89 -3.17
C VAL A 243 1.78 2.43 -3.74
N ARG A 244 1.77 1.38 -4.57
CA ARG A 244 2.98 0.87 -5.23
C ARG A 244 3.48 1.83 -6.29
N ALA A 245 2.60 2.35 -7.14
CA ALA A 245 2.91 3.32 -8.18
C ALA A 245 3.53 4.59 -7.60
N ASN A 246 3.07 5.05 -6.43
CA ASN A 246 3.61 6.24 -5.77
C ASN A 246 5.06 6.10 -5.28
N GLN A 247 5.63 4.89 -5.28
CA GLN A 247 7.05 4.67 -4.99
C GLN A 247 7.96 5.00 -6.19
N PHE A 248 7.37 5.20 -7.38
CA PHE A 248 8.06 5.47 -8.63
C PHE A 248 7.68 6.84 -9.19
N LYS A 249 8.48 7.34 -10.15
CA LYS A 249 8.11 8.45 -11.01
C LYS A 249 7.23 7.92 -12.14
N ILE A 250 5.92 7.96 -11.93
CA ILE A 250 4.91 7.45 -12.87
C ILE A 250 4.48 8.50 -13.90
N PRO A 251 4.09 8.10 -15.12
CA PRO A 251 3.48 9.00 -16.10
C PRO A 251 2.18 9.64 -15.56
N VAL A 252 1.89 10.88 -15.97
CA VAL A 252 0.69 11.62 -15.54
C VAL A 252 -0.60 10.88 -15.91
N ALA A 253 -0.65 10.26 -17.08
CA ALA A 253 -1.80 9.46 -17.51
C ALA A 253 -2.09 8.28 -16.57
N LEU A 254 -1.05 7.54 -16.15
CA LEU A 254 -1.19 6.44 -15.19
C LEU A 254 -1.58 6.96 -13.79
N ALA A 255 -0.98 8.07 -13.34
CA ALA A 255 -1.36 8.68 -12.07
C ALA A 255 -2.85 9.10 -12.07
N GLY A 256 -3.27 9.75 -13.16
CA GLY A 256 -4.66 10.15 -13.39
C GLY A 256 -5.61 8.96 -13.44
N SER A 257 -5.25 7.87 -14.11
CA SER A 257 -6.12 6.68 -14.19
C SER A 257 -6.23 5.91 -12.86
N LEU A 258 -5.19 5.91 -12.02
CA LEU A 258 -5.24 5.27 -10.71
C LEU A 258 -6.09 6.08 -9.72
N TRP A 259 -5.90 7.40 -9.66
CA TRP A 259 -6.72 8.28 -8.82
C TRP A 259 -8.16 8.39 -9.33
N GLY A 260 -8.33 8.64 -10.64
CA GLY A 260 -9.63 8.70 -11.29
C GLY A 260 -10.40 7.40 -11.12
N GLY A 261 -9.74 6.25 -11.34
CA GLY A 261 -10.32 4.94 -11.06
C GLY A 261 -10.81 4.82 -9.62
N LEU A 262 -10.01 5.19 -8.62
CA LEU A 262 -10.42 5.13 -7.21
C LEU A 262 -11.65 6.02 -6.91
N VAL A 263 -11.69 7.22 -7.46
CA VAL A 263 -12.86 8.12 -7.35
C VAL A 263 -14.09 7.49 -7.99
N MET A 264 -13.95 6.87 -9.18
CA MET A 264 -15.06 6.17 -9.83
C MET A 264 -15.54 4.97 -9.02
N HIS A 265 -14.66 4.24 -8.32
CA HIS A 265 -15.09 3.16 -7.43
C HIS A 265 -15.97 3.68 -6.30
N LEU A 266 -15.57 4.79 -5.66
CA LEU A 266 -16.35 5.40 -4.61
C LEU A 266 -17.70 5.93 -5.14
N ALA A 267 -17.68 6.61 -6.28
CA ALA A 267 -18.89 7.15 -6.91
C ALA A 267 -19.87 6.04 -7.29
N ALA A 268 -19.40 4.93 -7.88
CA ALA A 268 -20.23 3.79 -8.23
C ALA A 268 -20.79 3.09 -6.98
N ALA A 269 -19.99 2.93 -5.92
CA ALA A 269 -20.49 2.38 -4.65
C ALA A 269 -21.60 3.25 -4.04
N VAL A 270 -21.43 4.58 -4.04
CA VAL A 270 -22.47 5.52 -3.57
C VAL A 270 -23.71 5.47 -4.46
N ALA A 271 -23.55 5.40 -5.77
CA ALA A 271 -24.66 5.32 -6.71
C ALA A 271 -25.44 4.00 -6.55
N LEU A 272 -24.76 2.86 -6.42
CA LEU A 272 -25.41 1.57 -6.14
C LEU A 272 -26.17 1.60 -4.81
N PHE A 273 -25.58 2.18 -3.77
CA PHE A 273 -26.25 2.36 -2.49
C PHE A 273 -27.50 3.25 -2.62
N ALA A 274 -27.40 4.38 -3.32
CA ALA A 274 -28.53 5.29 -3.55
C ALA A 274 -29.66 4.62 -4.34
N VAL A 275 -29.34 3.81 -5.34
CA VAL A 275 -30.35 3.02 -6.07
C VAL A 275 -31.00 1.99 -5.16
N GLY A 276 -30.21 1.28 -4.34
CA GLY A 276 -30.75 0.35 -3.34
C GLY A 276 -31.74 1.02 -2.39
N VAL A 277 -31.41 2.20 -1.86
CA VAL A 277 -32.29 2.99 -0.99
C VAL A 277 -33.53 3.49 -1.73
N ALA A 278 -33.39 3.95 -2.98
CA ALA A 278 -34.54 4.42 -3.76
C ALA A 278 -35.51 3.27 -4.09
N ALA A 279 -34.99 2.09 -4.41
CA ALA A 279 -35.77 0.89 -4.67
C ALA A 279 -36.56 0.44 -3.43
N THR A 280 -35.94 0.46 -2.24
CA THR A 280 -36.62 0.13 -0.99
C THR A 280 -37.63 1.20 -0.57
N ALA A 281 -37.33 2.49 -0.78
CA ALA A 281 -38.27 3.57 -0.47
C ALA A 281 -39.55 3.50 -1.33
N LYS A 282 -39.40 3.24 -2.64
CA LYS A 282 -40.53 3.11 -3.59
C LYS A 282 -41.46 1.95 -3.18
N SER A 283 -40.91 0.84 -2.71
CA SER A 283 -41.70 -0.32 -2.28
C SER A 283 -42.48 -0.07 -0.98
N VAL A 284 -41.98 0.78 -0.10
CA VAL A 284 -42.69 1.20 1.13
C VAL A 284 -43.86 2.13 0.80
N THR A 285 -43.68 3.09 -0.10
CA THR A 285 -44.73 4.07 -0.44
C THR A 285 -45.98 3.50 -1.10
N GLN A 286 -45.93 2.29 -1.66
CA GLN A 286 -47.07 1.65 -2.32
C GLN A 286 -47.98 0.85 -1.38
N ARG A 287 -47.71 0.79 -0.07
CA ARG A 287 -48.42 -0.10 0.85
C ARG A 287 -49.29 0.62 1.87
N SER A 288 -50.38 -0.03 2.27
CA SER A 288 -51.27 0.44 3.32
C SER A 288 -50.68 0.22 4.72
N ALA A 289 -51.05 1.05 5.69
CA ALA A 289 -50.51 0.98 7.06
C ALA A 289 -50.75 -0.37 7.77
N LEU A 290 -51.82 -1.08 7.40
CA LEU A 290 -52.13 -2.42 7.92
C LEU A 290 -51.16 -3.50 7.39
N GLU A 291 -50.80 -3.44 6.11
CA GLU A 291 -49.83 -4.36 5.50
C GLU A 291 -48.41 -4.19 6.02
N ILE A 292 -48.08 -3.03 6.58
CA ILE A 292 -46.77 -2.76 7.18
C ILE A 292 -46.63 -3.47 8.53
N ILE A 293 -47.70 -3.55 9.32
CA ILE A 293 -47.69 -4.12 10.68
C ILE A 293 -47.64 -5.66 10.63
N GLU A 294 -48.38 -6.27 9.72
CA GLU A 294 -48.49 -7.74 9.61
C GLU A 294 -47.20 -8.39 9.07
N ARG A 295 -46.34 -7.63 8.37
CA ARG A 295 -45.17 -8.15 7.65
C ARG A 295 -43.83 -7.98 8.35
N ASN A 296 -43.79 -7.40 9.54
CA ASN A 296 -42.53 -7.23 10.28
C ASN A 296 -41.84 -8.58 10.61
N GLU A 297 -42.57 -9.69 10.62
CA GLU A 297 -41.97 -11.03 10.76
C GLU A 297 -41.21 -11.51 9.52
N HIS A 298 -41.48 -10.99 8.32
CA HIS A 298 -40.88 -11.43 7.04
C HIS A 298 -40.13 -10.30 6.31
N ALA A 299 -39.96 -9.15 6.96
CA ALA A 299 -39.41 -7.94 6.38
C ALA A 299 -38.01 -8.14 5.75
N SER A 300 -37.19 -9.03 6.30
CA SER A 300 -35.86 -9.36 5.74
C SER A 300 -35.95 -10.17 4.45
N GLU A 301 -36.78 -11.22 4.41
CA GLU A 301 -37.00 -12.05 3.20
C GLU A 301 -37.58 -11.20 2.06
N ASP A 302 -38.51 -10.33 2.40
CA ASP A 302 -39.09 -9.38 1.48
C ASP A 302 -38.07 -8.38 0.96
N LEU A 303 -37.23 -7.81 1.83
CA LEU A 303 -36.17 -6.90 1.41
C LEU A 303 -35.24 -7.57 0.38
N PHE A 304 -34.87 -8.83 0.61
CA PHE A 304 -34.08 -9.60 -0.36
C PHE A 304 -34.86 -9.87 -1.65
N ALA A 305 -36.14 -10.18 -1.57
CA ALA A 305 -37.00 -10.34 -2.75
C ALA A 305 -37.13 -9.03 -3.55
N TYR A 306 -37.22 -7.88 -2.88
CA TYR A 306 -37.26 -6.57 -3.53
C TYR A 306 -35.95 -6.17 -4.14
N LEU A 307 -34.82 -6.37 -3.44
CA LEU A 307 -33.51 -6.14 -4.02
C LEU A 307 -33.25 -7.08 -5.20
N ALA A 308 -33.75 -8.31 -5.15
CA ALA A 308 -33.68 -9.25 -6.27
C ALA A 308 -34.57 -8.86 -7.45
N ALA A 309 -35.71 -8.21 -7.20
CA ALA A 309 -36.67 -7.78 -8.21
C ALA A 309 -36.46 -6.33 -8.70
N ALA A 310 -35.56 -5.58 -8.06
CA ALA A 310 -35.29 -4.20 -8.41
C ALA A 310 -34.58 -4.11 -9.76
N ARG A 311 -35.31 -3.64 -10.77
CA ARG A 311 -34.75 -3.39 -12.10
C ARG A 311 -34.05 -2.05 -12.12
N PHE A 312 -32.74 -2.06 -12.40
CA PHE A 312 -31.97 -0.81 -12.52
C PHE A 312 -32.46 0.08 -13.68
N GLU A 313 -33.13 -0.48 -14.68
CA GLU A 313 -33.76 0.29 -15.75
C GLU A 313 -34.88 1.21 -15.22
N GLU A 314 -35.59 0.80 -14.17
CA GLU A 314 -36.61 1.63 -13.50
C GLU A 314 -36.01 2.77 -12.68
N ALA A 315 -34.71 2.72 -12.38
CA ALA A 315 -34.01 3.80 -11.68
C ALA A 315 -33.78 5.03 -12.58
N GLY A 316 -34.19 4.97 -13.86
CA GLY A 316 -34.18 6.10 -14.79
C GLY A 316 -32.78 6.68 -14.98
N ALA A 317 -32.62 7.98 -14.72
CA ALA A 317 -31.35 8.68 -14.88
C ALA A 317 -30.20 8.09 -14.05
N LEU A 318 -30.49 7.46 -12.89
CA LEU A 318 -29.47 6.85 -12.04
C LEU A 318 -28.87 5.58 -12.66
N GLY A 319 -29.69 4.77 -13.34
CA GLY A 319 -29.20 3.59 -14.08
C GLY A 319 -28.24 4.00 -15.19
N TRP A 320 -28.59 5.02 -15.98
CA TRP A 320 -27.69 5.56 -17.01
C TRP A 320 -26.42 6.19 -16.45
N ALA A 321 -26.50 6.83 -15.27
CA ALA A 321 -25.32 7.33 -14.58
C ALA A 321 -24.37 6.20 -14.15
N LEU A 322 -24.89 5.06 -13.69
CA LEU A 322 -24.07 3.87 -13.38
C LEU A 322 -23.37 3.33 -14.62
N LEU A 323 -24.05 3.29 -15.76
CA LEU A 323 -23.43 2.89 -17.03
C LEU A 323 -22.31 3.85 -17.44
N ALA A 324 -22.51 5.17 -17.28
CA ALA A 324 -21.47 6.15 -17.54
C ALA A 324 -20.26 5.97 -16.61
N LEU A 325 -20.49 5.72 -15.31
CA LEU A 325 -19.43 5.41 -14.36
C LEU A 325 -18.66 4.13 -14.75
N ALA A 326 -19.38 3.09 -15.19
CA ALA A 326 -18.78 1.85 -15.68
C ALA A 326 -17.86 2.12 -16.88
N LEU A 327 -18.28 2.93 -17.85
CA LEU A 327 -17.47 3.29 -19.02
C LEU A 327 -16.20 4.05 -18.64
N VAL A 328 -16.28 5.03 -17.73
CA VAL A 328 -15.11 5.78 -17.26
C VAL A 328 -14.15 4.86 -16.49
N LEU A 329 -14.70 3.97 -15.66
CA LEU A 329 -13.92 2.97 -14.94
C LEU A 329 -13.21 2.01 -15.91
N ALA A 330 -13.89 1.56 -16.95
CA ALA A 330 -13.31 0.72 -18.00
C ALA A 330 -12.16 1.44 -18.71
N ALA A 331 -12.35 2.72 -19.08
CA ALA A 331 -11.30 3.53 -19.69
C ALA A 331 -10.06 3.65 -18.77
N CYS A 332 -10.28 3.86 -17.47
CA CYS A 332 -9.21 3.86 -16.48
C CYS A 332 -8.49 2.49 -16.41
N GLY A 333 -9.24 1.39 -16.46
CA GLY A 333 -8.72 0.02 -16.53
C GLY A 333 -7.84 -0.20 -17.77
N VAL A 334 -8.26 0.24 -18.96
CA VAL A 334 -7.46 0.15 -20.19
C VAL A 334 -6.14 0.92 -20.05
N VAL A 335 -6.17 2.16 -19.54
CA VAL A 335 -4.94 2.94 -19.33
C VAL A 335 -3.99 2.21 -18.37
N GLN A 336 -4.51 1.62 -17.30
CA GLN A 336 -3.70 0.82 -16.37
C GLN A 336 -3.07 -0.38 -17.09
N LEU A 337 -3.80 -1.10 -17.94
CA LEU A 337 -3.25 -2.21 -18.73
C LEU A 337 -2.15 -1.77 -19.71
N VAL A 338 -2.31 -0.62 -20.37
CA VAL A 338 -1.29 -0.09 -21.30
C VAL A 338 0.02 0.20 -20.59
N TYR A 339 -0.04 0.70 -19.35
CA TYR A 339 1.15 1.02 -18.53
C TYR A 339 1.60 -0.13 -17.61
N ALA A 340 0.90 -1.27 -17.64
CA ALA A 340 1.23 -2.43 -16.86
C ALA A 340 2.51 -3.20 -17.26
N PRO A 341 2.93 -3.28 -18.55
CA PRO A 341 3.83 -4.34 -18.97
C PRO A 341 5.20 -4.24 -18.30
N GLN A 342 5.54 -5.33 -17.61
CA GLN A 342 6.90 -5.70 -17.27
C GLN A 342 7.49 -6.42 -18.47
N ARG A 343 8.18 -5.70 -19.37
CA ARG A 343 9.12 -6.39 -20.26
C ARG A 343 10.28 -6.88 -19.39
N LYS A 344 10.14 -8.08 -18.84
CA LYS A 344 11.21 -8.84 -18.17
C LYS A 344 12.39 -9.19 -19.11
N GLY A 345 12.36 -8.77 -20.38
CA GLY A 345 13.29 -9.19 -21.43
C GLY A 345 14.13 -8.07 -22.07
N GLY A 346 14.13 -6.86 -21.53
CA GLY A 346 15.28 -5.97 -21.69
C GLY A 346 16.22 -6.25 -20.53
N ALA A 347 16.78 -7.47 -20.42
CA ALA A 347 18.23 -7.64 -20.54
C ALA A 347 18.89 -6.29 -20.76
N ASP A 348 19.69 -5.85 -19.79
CA ASP A 348 20.70 -4.83 -19.98
C ASP A 348 21.15 -4.90 -21.44
N GLU A 349 20.75 -3.92 -22.26
CA GLU A 349 21.44 -3.67 -23.51
C GLU A 349 22.89 -3.61 -23.05
N PRO A 350 23.73 -4.61 -23.40
CA PRO A 350 25.04 -4.74 -22.79
C PRO A 350 25.67 -3.39 -23.00
N VAL A 351 25.89 -2.67 -21.90
CA VAL A 351 26.53 -1.37 -21.94
C VAL A 351 27.73 -1.66 -22.79
N THR A 352 27.75 -1.12 -24.00
CA THR A 352 28.82 -1.35 -24.94
C THR A 352 29.94 -0.60 -24.28
N THR A 353 30.66 -1.29 -23.39
CA THR A 353 31.84 -0.78 -22.74
C THR A 353 32.72 -0.49 -23.93
N ALA A 354 32.83 0.80 -24.27
CA ALA A 354 33.80 1.25 -25.24
C ALA A 354 35.10 0.53 -24.88
N PRO A 355 35.73 -0.19 -25.83
CA PRO A 355 36.95 -0.92 -25.54
C PRO A 355 37.91 0.02 -24.81
N PRO A 356 38.56 -0.43 -23.72
CA PRO A 356 39.43 0.43 -22.93
C PRO A 356 40.40 1.14 -23.87
N ALA A 357 40.46 2.46 -23.78
CA ALA A 357 41.35 3.27 -24.58
C ALA A 357 42.77 2.70 -24.47
N ALA A 358 43.40 2.43 -25.61
CA ALA A 358 44.75 1.89 -25.65
C ALA A 358 45.69 2.77 -24.79
N PRO A 359 46.57 2.17 -23.97
CA PRO A 359 47.50 2.94 -23.16
C PRO A 359 48.36 3.83 -24.06
N PRO A 360 48.67 5.07 -23.62
CA PRO A 360 49.52 5.97 -24.38
C PRO A 360 50.91 5.34 -24.59
N PRO A 361 51.55 5.56 -25.76
CA PRO A 361 52.88 5.03 -26.04
C PRO A 361 53.86 5.58 -25.00
N MET A 362 54.62 4.70 -24.35
CA MET A 362 55.72 5.10 -23.48
C MET A 362 56.83 5.69 -24.36
N SER A 363 57.08 6.99 -24.21
CA SER A 363 58.20 7.74 -24.80
C SER A 363 59.39 7.79 -23.87
#